data_AF-A0A2J6MVY5-F1
#
_entry.id   AF-A0A2J6MVY5-F1
#
_cell.length_a   1.000
_cell.length_b   1.000
_cell.length_c   1.000
_cell.angle_alpha   90.00
_cell.angle_beta   90.00
_cell.angle_gamma   90.00
#
_symmetry.space_group_name_H-M   'P 1'
#
loop_
_entity.id
_entity.type
_entity.pdbx_description
1 polymer ?
#
loop_
_entity_poly.entity_id
_entity_poly.type
_entity_poly.pdbx_seq_one_letter_code
_entity_poly.pdbx_strand_id
1 'polypeptide(L)'
;MDKICRLAVLLALLVPLGLMPGILWAGTPPDVSTAAATDATTATTLKALQGELDQIRQQASTATSSGQLADLDAATRQLADNVDSLLANALLPERARLQTELDVLGPPPAPGAAAEAPAVVQQRVALAARQAQLDAELKQAQDVRENLANLGEQLARLQHDQLKDQLALRSGSILGVQFWTPLLHPDPTDHQRVMAFLAQIGGQLQSAWQPALRVTTALLVLFALVIWTAGNRLLEQILAWLSLRHLPEGRLRRSAIALSTTLSSLLSTACVVRLIDLALTRQRPLPSSLQDFADELVRLALTCALIAGLGRALLSTHHPSWRLPVMADPVALAIKPFPRILAGLLLLSGALEQLNRTVDTSLQVTLFGRGIVSMVVALTIGAALLRANRIRSALAAAGEAPEARSTLAGLIHAAISLTVVCSLLALLGGYITIARFLTYELVWF
;
A
#
# COMPACT_ATOMS: atom_id res chain seq x y z
N MET A 1 -26.54 -24.77 23.69
CA MET A 1 -25.86 -23.47 23.41
C MET A 1 -24.49 -23.67 22.75
N ASP A 2 -23.71 -24.70 23.12
CA ASP A 2 -22.37 -24.95 22.54
C ASP A 2 -22.35 -25.24 21.02
N LYS A 3 -23.36 -25.95 20.48
CA LYS A 3 -23.41 -26.28 19.04
C LYS A 3 -23.68 -25.05 18.16
N ILE A 4 -24.51 -24.13 18.64
CA ILE A 4 -24.85 -22.87 17.95
C ILE A 4 -23.65 -21.91 18.00
N CYS A 5 -22.92 -21.86 19.12
CA CYS A 5 -21.67 -21.11 19.22
C CYS A 5 -20.57 -21.67 18.30
N ARG A 6 -20.41 -23.00 18.21
CA ARG A 6 -19.45 -23.61 17.28
C ARG A 6 -19.77 -23.31 15.81
N LEU A 7 -21.05 -23.27 15.45
CA LEU A 7 -21.49 -22.95 14.10
C LEU A 7 -21.29 -21.47 13.77
N ALA A 8 -21.55 -20.56 14.72
CA ALA A 8 -21.25 -19.13 14.57
C ALA A 8 -19.74 -18.85 14.48
N VAL A 9 -18.91 -19.59 15.22
CA VAL A 9 -17.44 -19.51 15.15
C VAL A 9 -16.90 -20.04 13.83
N LEU A 10 -17.41 -21.18 13.35
CA LEU A 10 -17.06 -21.71 12.03
C LEU A 10 -17.48 -20.75 10.93
N LEU A 11 -18.67 -20.15 11.01
CA LEU A 11 -19.18 -19.22 10.01
C LEU A 11 -18.41 -17.87 10.05
N ALA A 12 -18.03 -17.38 11.23
CA ALA A 12 -17.22 -16.17 11.38
C ALA A 12 -15.76 -16.34 10.90
N LEU A 13 -15.23 -17.58 10.93
CA LEU A 13 -13.88 -17.89 10.45
C LEU A 13 -13.86 -18.34 8.97
N LEU A 14 -14.95 -18.92 8.47
CA LEU A 14 -15.12 -19.32 7.06
C LEU A 14 -15.51 -18.16 6.14
N VAL A 15 -16.28 -17.17 6.61
CA VAL A 15 -16.67 -16.01 5.80
C VAL A 15 -15.45 -15.18 5.31
N PRO A 16 -14.41 -14.88 6.12
CA PRO A 16 -13.23 -14.21 5.58
C PRO A 16 -12.33 -15.13 4.73
N LEU A 17 -12.36 -16.46 4.96
CA LEU A 17 -11.53 -17.42 4.22
C LEU A 17 -12.10 -17.77 2.83
N GLY A 18 -13.43 -17.81 2.70
CA GLY A 18 -14.13 -18.08 1.43
C GLY A 18 -14.19 -16.90 0.45
N LEU A 19 -13.66 -15.73 0.86
CA LEU A 19 -13.66 -14.48 0.09
C LEU A 19 -12.23 -13.98 -0.25
N MET A 20 -11.20 -14.79 0.01
CA MET A 20 -9.87 -14.56 -0.57
C MET A 20 -9.88 -15.00 -2.04
N PRO A 21 -9.32 -14.22 -2.99
CA PRO A 21 -9.06 -14.74 -4.32
C PRO A 21 -8.14 -15.95 -4.18
N GLY A 22 -8.54 -17.08 -4.75
CA GLY A 22 -7.73 -18.29 -4.76
C GLY A 22 -6.38 -17.97 -5.39
N ILE A 23 -5.31 -18.10 -4.60
CA ILE A 23 -3.96 -18.19 -5.15
C ILE A 23 -3.92 -19.55 -5.84
N LEU A 24 -4.22 -19.55 -7.14
CA LEU A 24 -4.04 -20.72 -7.99
C LEU A 24 -2.54 -20.99 -8.08
N TRP A 25 -2.05 -21.87 -7.20
CA TRP A 25 -0.77 -22.54 -7.42
C TRP A 25 -0.95 -23.45 -8.64
N ALA A 26 -0.57 -22.94 -9.81
CA ALA A 26 -0.38 -23.76 -11.01
C ALA A 26 0.90 -24.58 -10.82
N GLY A 27 0.80 -25.72 -10.14
CA GLY A 27 1.81 -26.76 -10.14
C GLY A 27 1.64 -27.64 -11.37
N THR A 28 2.14 -27.22 -12.52
CA THR A 28 2.31 -28.10 -13.68
C THR A 28 3.57 -28.96 -13.46
N PRO A 29 3.51 -30.29 -13.66
CA PRO A 29 4.70 -31.13 -13.59
C PRO A 29 5.69 -30.74 -14.69
N PRO A 30 7.01 -30.93 -14.49
CA PRO A 30 7.99 -30.63 -15.52
C PRO A 30 7.87 -31.65 -16.65
N ASP A 31 7.26 -31.24 -17.76
CA ASP A 31 7.40 -31.95 -19.02
C ASP A 31 8.81 -31.72 -19.56
N VAL A 32 9.51 -32.83 -19.76
CA VAL A 32 10.83 -32.87 -20.37
C VAL A 32 10.65 -32.61 -21.86
N SER A 33 10.82 -31.37 -22.31
CA SER A 33 10.82 -31.06 -23.75
C SER A 33 11.96 -30.14 -24.15
N THR A 34 12.88 -30.76 -24.90
CA THR A 34 13.79 -30.26 -25.94
C THR A 34 14.26 -28.80 -25.87
N ALA A 35 15.58 -28.67 -25.67
CA ALA A 35 16.35 -27.43 -25.65
C ALA A 35 16.15 -26.48 -26.85
N ALA A 36 15.47 -26.86 -27.94
CA ALA A 36 15.17 -25.95 -29.04
C ALA A 36 14.00 -24.97 -28.75
N ALA A 37 13.17 -25.24 -27.73
CA ALA A 37 12.04 -24.38 -27.37
C ALA A 37 12.39 -23.24 -26.38
N THR A 38 13.50 -23.37 -25.65
CA THR A 38 14.02 -22.33 -24.73
C THR A 38 14.60 -21.13 -25.49
N ASP A 39 15.31 -21.33 -26.60
CA ASP A 39 15.93 -20.21 -27.34
C ASP A 39 14.85 -19.25 -27.92
N ALA A 40 13.76 -19.79 -28.46
CA ALA A 40 12.67 -18.98 -29.00
C ALA A 40 11.87 -18.22 -27.92
N THR A 41 11.77 -18.77 -26.71
CA THR A 41 11.08 -18.13 -25.57
C THR A 41 11.95 -17.07 -24.90
N THR A 42 13.27 -17.23 -24.91
CA THR A 42 14.22 -16.27 -24.34
C THR A 42 14.39 -15.04 -25.24
N ALA A 43 14.51 -15.24 -26.55
CA ALA A 43 14.56 -14.14 -27.51
C ALA A 43 13.24 -13.32 -27.57
N THR A 44 12.09 -13.96 -27.34
CA THR A 44 10.80 -13.26 -27.29
C THR A 44 10.60 -12.49 -25.98
N THR A 45 11.05 -13.03 -24.84
CA THR A 45 11.03 -12.30 -23.56
C THR A 45 11.98 -11.11 -23.57
N LEU A 46 13.16 -11.22 -24.17
CA LEU A 46 14.09 -10.09 -24.34
C LEU A 46 13.49 -8.96 -25.20
N LYS A 47 12.79 -9.30 -26.29
CA LYS A 47 12.07 -8.32 -27.11
C LYS A 47 10.91 -7.66 -26.36
N ALA A 48 10.19 -8.43 -25.54
CA ALA A 48 9.11 -7.89 -24.72
C ALA A 48 9.66 -6.88 -23.69
N LEU A 49 10.77 -7.20 -23.02
CA LEU A 49 11.45 -6.31 -22.08
C LEU A 49 11.96 -5.03 -22.74
N GLN A 50 12.48 -5.12 -23.97
CA GLN A 50 12.85 -3.94 -24.75
C GLN A 50 11.65 -3.07 -25.08
N GLY A 51 10.53 -3.67 -25.50
CA GLY A 51 9.28 -2.95 -25.75
C GLY A 51 8.76 -2.24 -24.51
N GLU A 52 8.85 -2.88 -23.35
CA GLU A 52 8.44 -2.30 -22.07
C GLU A 52 9.38 -1.14 -21.64
N LEU A 53 10.69 -1.27 -21.87
CA LEU A 53 11.65 -0.18 -21.67
C LEU A 53 11.37 1.02 -22.58
N ASP A 54 11.07 0.79 -23.85
CA ASP A 54 10.73 1.87 -24.79
C ASP A 54 9.40 2.55 -24.41
N GLN A 55 8.43 1.78 -23.93
CA GLN A 55 7.18 2.31 -23.40
C GLN A 55 7.41 3.19 -22.17
N ILE A 56 8.25 2.74 -21.23
CA ILE A 56 8.66 3.53 -20.05
C ILE A 56 9.36 4.81 -20.49
N ARG A 57 10.26 4.76 -21.49
CA ARG A 57 10.92 5.96 -22.05
C ARG A 57 9.94 6.96 -22.64
N GLN A 58 8.97 6.48 -23.43
CA GLN A 58 7.93 7.33 -24.00
C GLN A 58 7.07 7.98 -22.92
N GLN A 59 6.66 7.22 -21.91
CA GLN A 59 5.88 7.73 -20.79
C GLN A 59 6.68 8.70 -19.92
N ALA A 60 7.98 8.45 -19.71
CA ALA A 60 8.85 9.36 -18.98
C ALA A 60 9.01 10.71 -19.69
N SER A 61 8.93 10.76 -21.02
CA SER A 61 8.99 12.01 -21.79
C SER A 61 7.74 12.87 -21.67
N THR A 62 6.59 12.28 -21.32
CA THR A 62 5.30 12.99 -21.18
C THR A 62 4.87 13.15 -19.72
N ALA A 63 5.56 12.52 -18.78
CA ALA A 63 5.23 12.55 -17.37
C ALA A 63 5.43 13.95 -16.77
N THR A 64 4.34 14.56 -16.31
CA THR A 64 4.36 15.88 -15.66
C THR A 64 4.07 15.81 -14.17
N SER A 65 3.47 14.73 -13.67
CA SER A 65 3.08 14.63 -12.26
C SER A 65 4.01 13.75 -11.42
N SER A 66 4.15 14.13 -10.14
CA SER A 66 4.99 13.38 -9.19
C SER A 66 4.49 11.96 -8.95
N GLY A 67 3.19 11.71 -9.13
CA GLY A 67 2.60 10.37 -9.04
C GLY A 67 3.06 9.49 -10.20
N GLN A 68 2.93 9.98 -11.44
CA GLN A 68 3.39 9.29 -12.64
C GLN A 68 4.89 8.97 -12.58
N LEU A 69 5.71 9.90 -12.09
CA LEU A 69 7.16 9.68 -11.91
C LEU A 69 7.48 8.58 -10.87
N ALA A 70 6.69 8.47 -9.80
CA ALA A 70 6.87 7.42 -8.80
C ALA A 70 6.44 6.05 -9.34
N ASP A 71 5.34 6.00 -10.09
CA ASP A 71 4.83 4.77 -10.72
C ASP A 71 5.80 4.30 -11.83
N LEU A 72 6.40 5.22 -12.59
CA LEU A 72 7.47 4.95 -13.56
C LEU A 72 8.75 4.41 -12.91
N ASP A 73 9.17 4.97 -11.77
CA ASP A 73 10.33 4.46 -11.01
C ASP A 73 10.06 3.04 -10.49
N ALA A 74 8.86 2.77 -9.96
CA ALA A 74 8.46 1.43 -9.54
C ALA A 74 8.47 0.44 -10.72
N ALA A 75 7.91 0.81 -11.87
CA ALA A 75 7.93 -0.01 -13.07
C ALA A 75 9.35 -0.27 -13.58
N THR A 76 10.23 0.74 -13.56
CA THR A 76 11.64 0.62 -13.97
C THR A 76 12.40 -0.36 -13.07
N ARG A 77 12.17 -0.31 -11.75
CA ARG A 77 12.78 -1.26 -10.79
C ARG A 77 12.27 -2.67 -10.99
N GLN A 78 10.98 -2.84 -11.20
CA GLN A 78 10.40 -4.16 -11.47
C GLN A 78 10.96 -4.76 -12.77
N LEU A 79 11.16 -3.94 -13.80
CA LEU A 79 11.81 -4.38 -15.04
C LEU A 79 13.26 -4.80 -14.80
N ALA A 80 14.00 -4.04 -13.99
CA ALA A 80 15.39 -4.36 -13.64
C ALA A 80 15.47 -5.69 -12.90
N ASP A 81 14.59 -5.93 -11.92
CA ASP A 81 14.49 -7.20 -11.20
C ASP A 81 14.18 -8.37 -12.15
N ASN A 82 13.27 -8.17 -13.12
CA ASN A 82 12.95 -9.17 -14.13
C ASN A 82 14.17 -9.51 -15.01
N VAL A 83 14.92 -8.50 -15.46
CA VAL A 83 16.15 -8.69 -16.26
C VAL A 83 17.22 -9.42 -15.45
N ASP A 84 17.44 -9.04 -14.19
CA ASP A 84 18.41 -9.71 -13.31
C ASP A 84 18.00 -11.17 -13.03
N SER A 85 16.70 -11.44 -12.88
CA SER A 85 16.20 -12.81 -12.72
C SER A 85 16.43 -13.69 -13.96
N LEU A 86 16.30 -13.13 -15.16
CA LEU A 86 16.57 -13.85 -16.42
C LEU A 86 18.06 -14.12 -16.60
N LEU A 87 18.91 -13.13 -16.30
CA LEU A 87 20.36 -13.29 -16.31
C LEU A 87 20.80 -14.40 -15.35
N ALA A 88 20.31 -14.36 -14.10
CA ALA A 88 20.72 -15.29 -13.06
C ALA A 88 20.18 -16.71 -13.25
N ASN A 89 18.90 -16.86 -13.65
CA ASN A 89 18.21 -18.16 -13.60
C ASN A 89 18.17 -18.89 -14.94
N ALA A 90 18.29 -18.19 -16.08
CA ALA A 90 18.22 -18.79 -17.40
C ALA A 90 19.57 -18.71 -18.13
N LEU A 91 20.06 -17.49 -18.40
CA LEU A 91 21.16 -17.27 -19.34
C LEU A 91 22.53 -17.72 -18.81
N LEU A 92 22.90 -17.37 -17.58
CA LEU A 92 24.18 -17.79 -16.98
C LEU A 92 24.33 -19.32 -16.80
N PRO A 93 23.35 -20.07 -16.28
CA PRO A 93 23.47 -21.52 -16.15
C PRO A 93 23.48 -22.24 -17.51
N GLU A 94 22.74 -21.74 -18.52
CA GLU A 94 22.73 -22.34 -19.86
C GLU A 94 24.06 -22.14 -20.59
N ARG A 95 24.66 -20.95 -20.46
CA ARG A 95 26.04 -20.69 -20.91
C ARG A 95 27.03 -21.67 -20.27
N ALA A 96 26.95 -21.88 -18.96
CA ALA A 96 27.86 -22.79 -18.25
C ALA A 96 27.70 -24.25 -18.72
N ARG A 97 26.46 -24.69 -19.00
CA ARG A 97 26.17 -26.02 -19.55
C ARG A 97 26.77 -26.21 -20.94
N LEU A 98 26.52 -25.28 -21.87
CA LEU A 98 27.08 -25.37 -23.23
C LEU A 98 28.60 -25.31 -23.23
N GLN A 99 29.18 -24.49 -22.37
CA GLN A 99 30.64 -24.43 -22.22
C GLN A 99 31.21 -25.75 -21.73
N THR A 100 30.53 -26.42 -20.79
CA THR A 100 30.91 -27.77 -20.33
C THR A 100 30.80 -28.82 -21.45
N GLU A 101 29.73 -28.78 -22.26
CA GLU A 101 29.57 -29.69 -23.40
C GLU A 101 30.65 -29.48 -24.46
N LEU A 102 31.02 -28.23 -24.73
CA LEU A 102 32.07 -27.87 -25.69
C LEU A 102 33.47 -28.26 -25.16
N ASP A 103 33.70 -28.14 -23.86
CA ASP A 103 34.92 -28.60 -23.20
C ASP A 103 35.07 -30.13 -23.27
N VAL A 104 33.97 -30.90 -23.17
CA VAL A 104 33.97 -32.37 -23.32
C VAL A 104 34.35 -32.80 -24.75
N LEU A 105 33.95 -32.03 -25.77
CA LEU A 105 34.31 -32.27 -27.18
C LEU A 105 35.78 -31.92 -27.50
N GLY A 106 36.42 -31.10 -26.66
CA GLY A 106 37.82 -30.71 -26.79
C GLY A 106 38.12 -29.83 -28.01
N PRO A 107 39.34 -29.22 -28.04
CA PRO A 107 39.77 -28.39 -29.15
C PRO A 107 39.99 -29.21 -30.42
N PRO A 108 39.89 -28.59 -31.62
CA PRO A 108 40.16 -29.26 -32.87
C PRO A 108 41.58 -29.86 -32.91
N PRO A 109 41.77 -31.03 -33.55
CA PRO A 109 43.05 -31.69 -33.61
C PRO A 109 44.09 -30.82 -34.33
N ALA A 110 45.32 -30.86 -33.83
CA ALA A 110 46.44 -30.11 -34.41
C ALA A 110 46.65 -30.48 -35.90
N PRO A 111 47.12 -29.54 -36.74
CA PRO A 111 47.34 -29.78 -38.15
C PRO A 111 48.34 -30.94 -38.35
N GLY A 112 47.84 -32.10 -38.80
CA GLY A 112 48.61 -33.32 -39.00
C GLY A 112 48.11 -34.58 -38.25
N ALA A 113 47.13 -34.45 -37.35
CA ALA A 113 46.51 -35.60 -36.67
C ALA A 113 45.37 -36.23 -37.49
N ALA A 114 44.99 -37.47 -37.15
CA ALA A 114 43.94 -38.22 -37.84
C ALA A 114 42.63 -37.42 -37.94
N ALA A 115 42.04 -37.39 -39.13
CA ALA A 115 40.81 -36.63 -39.39
C ALA A 115 39.69 -37.09 -38.44
N GLU A 116 39.14 -36.15 -37.68
CA GLU A 116 37.96 -36.38 -36.85
C GLU A 116 36.78 -36.87 -37.71
N ALA A 117 35.90 -37.67 -37.10
CA ALA A 117 34.68 -38.07 -37.76
C ALA A 117 33.84 -36.83 -38.13
N PRO A 118 33.29 -36.74 -39.36
CA PRO A 118 32.58 -35.54 -39.83
C PRO A 118 31.38 -35.16 -38.95
N ALA A 119 30.79 -36.14 -38.24
CA ALA A 119 29.73 -35.91 -37.26
C ALA A 119 30.18 -35.07 -36.05
N VAL A 120 31.41 -35.24 -35.57
CA VAL A 120 31.97 -34.51 -34.42
C VAL A 120 32.26 -33.05 -34.79
N VAL A 121 32.75 -32.83 -36.01
CA VAL A 121 32.97 -31.48 -36.55
C VAL A 121 31.63 -30.74 -36.69
N GLN A 122 30.60 -31.39 -37.22
CA GLN A 122 29.26 -30.80 -37.33
C GLN A 122 28.66 -30.46 -35.95
N GLN A 123 28.83 -31.34 -34.95
CA GLN A 123 28.39 -31.08 -33.58
C GLN A 123 29.13 -29.91 -32.94
N ARG A 124 30.46 -29.82 -33.10
CA ARG A 124 31.26 -28.69 -32.60
C ARG A 124 30.83 -27.36 -33.22
N VAL A 125 30.57 -27.33 -34.52
CA VAL A 125 30.09 -26.12 -35.22
C VAL A 125 28.68 -25.72 -34.75
N ALA A 126 27.77 -26.69 -34.57
CA ALA A 126 26.42 -26.41 -34.08
C ALA A 126 26.42 -25.85 -32.65
N LEU A 127 27.23 -26.42 -31.75
CA LEU A 127 27.37 -25.95 -30.36
C LEU A 127 28.04 -24.57 -30.28
N ALA A 128 29.07 -24.31 -31.09
CA ALA A 128 29.72 -23.00 -31.16
C ALA A 128 28.77 -21.90 -31.67
N ALA A 129 27.94 -22.22 -32.69
CA ALA A 129 26.92 -21.29 -33.18
C ALA A 129 25.89 -20.95 -32.09
N ARG A 130 25.51 -21.94 -31.27
CA ARG A 130 24.57 -21.75 -30.16
C ARG A 130 25.16 -20.93 -29.02
N GLN A 131 26.43 -21.16 -28.69
CA GLN A 131 27.16 -20.35 -27.71
C GLN A 131 27.23 -18.87 -28.14
N ALA A 132 27.50 -18.62 -29.43
CA ALA A 132 27.53 -17.26 -29.97
C ALA A 132 26.17 -16.54 -29.90
N GLN A 133 25.06 -17.28 -30.09
CA GLN A 133 23.71 -16.74 -29.93
C GLN A 133 23.42 -16.36 -28.47
N LEU A 134 23.71 -17.25 -27.52
CA LEU A 134 23.54 -16.95 -26.09
C LEU A 134 24.44 -15.82 -25.60
N ASP A 135 25.66 -15.68 -26.14
CA ASP A 135 26.54 -14.56 -25.85
C ASP A 135 25.98 -13.22 -26.35
N ALA A 136 25.29 -13.24 -27.50
CA ALA A 136 24.61 -12.05 -28.02
C ALA A 136 23.39 -11.69 -27.15
N GLU A 137 22.59 -12.67 -26.73
CA GLU A 137 21.46 -12.47 -25.82
C GLU A 137 21.90 -11.95 -24.44
N LEU A 138 23.00 -12.48 -23.90
CA LEU A 138 23.62 -11.98 -22.66
C LEU A 138 24.05 -10.53 -22.76
N LYS A 139 24.71 -10.13 -23.86
CA LYS A 139 25.08 -8.74 -24.10
C LYS A 139 23.84 -7.85 -24.18
N GLN A 140 22.82 -8.27 -24.92
CA GLN A 140 21.59 -7.51 -25.06
C GLN A 140 20.87 -7.33 -23.71
N ALA A 141 20.84 -8.36 -22.87
CA ALA A 141 20.28 -8.27 -21.52
C ALA A 141 21.09 -7.33 -20.60
N GLN A 142 22.43 -7.35 -20.71
CA GLN A 142 23.31 -6.43 -19.98
C GLN A 142 23.09 -4.97 -20.43
N ASP A 143 22.96 -4.73 -21.73
CA ASP A 143 22.67 -3.41 -22.29
C ASP A 143 21.32 -2.88 -21.79
N VAL A 144 20.28 -3.74 -21.74
CA VAL A 144 18.97 -3.38 -21.16
C VAL A 144 19.11 -3.01 -19.69
N ARG A 145 19.87 -3.80 -18.91
CA ARG A 145 20.11 -3.52 -17.49
C ARG A 145 20.79 -2.17 -17.27
N GLU A 146 21.81 -1.85 -18.05
CA GLU A 146 22.50 -0.55 -17.96
C GLU A 146 21.59 0.61 -18.36
N ASN A 147 20.79 0.44 -19.41
CA ASN A 147 19.78 1.43 -19.80
C ASN A 147 18.75 1.68 -18.70
N LEU A 148 18.31 0.64 -17.99
CA LEU A 148 17.38 0.79 -16.86
C LEU A 148 18.02 1.52 -15.68
N ALA A 149 19.28 1.23 -15.37
CA ALA A 149 20.01 1.96 -14.33
C ALA A 149 20.12 3.45 -14.66
N ASN A 150 20.46 3.78 -15.90
CA ASN A 150 20.53 5.17 -16.38
C ASN A 150 19.16 5.87 -16.34
N LEU A 151 18.08 5.18 -16.73
CA LEU A 151 16.72 5.71 -16.65
C LEU A 151 16.28 5.95 -15.20
N GLY A 152 16.59 5.02 -14.29
CA GLY A 152 16.32 5.18 -12.87
C GLY A 152 17.03 6.41 -12.28
N GLU A 153 18.29 6.65 -12.66
CA GLU A 153 19.00 7.85 -12.23
C GLU A 153 18.37 9.14 -12.78
N GLN A 154 17.94 9.15 -14.04
CA GLN A 154 17.25 10.31 -14.64
C GLN A 154 15.91 10.59 -13.96
N LEU A 155 15.10 9.55 -13.70
CA LEU A 155 13.84 9.66 -12.97
C LEU A 155 14.08 10.20 -11.55
N ALA A 156 15.09 9.70 -10.85
CA ALA A 156 15.45 10.19 -9.52
C ALA A 156 15.88 11.66 -9.53
N ARG A 157 16.62 12.10 -10.57
CA ARG A 157 16.99 13.52 -10.75
C ARG A 157 15.76 14.39 -10.99
N LEU A 158 14.86 14.00 -11.88
CA LEU A 158 13.60 14.71 -12.14
C LEU A 158 12.73 14.83 -10.89
N GLN A 159 12.60 13.75 -10.12
CA GLN A 159 11.87 13.77 -8.85
C GLN A 159 12.52 14.72 -7.84
N HIS A 160 13.85 14.68 -7.71
CA HIS A 160 14.58 15.60 -6.83
C HIS A 160 14.42 17.05 -7.25
N ASP A 161 14.43 17.35 -8.54
CA ASP A 161 14.28 18.71 -9.04
C ASP A 161 12.84 19.21 -8.87
N GLN A 162 11.82 18.37 -9.10
CA GLN A 162 10.44 18.71 -8.73
C GLN A 162 10.28 18.93 -7.22
N LEU A 163 10.94 18.12 -6.38
CA LEU A 163 10.97 18.31 -4.94
C LEU A 163 11.64 19.64 -4.58
N LYS A 164 12.80 19.96 -5.15
CA LYS A 164 13.48 21.24 -4.93
C LYS A 164 12.60 22.41 -5.34
N ASP A 165 11.95 22.34 -6.48
CA ASP A 165 11.03 23.37 -6.95
C ASP A 165 9.83 23.51 -5.99
N GLN A 166 9.27 22.40 -5.53
CA GLN A 166 8.21 22.38 -4.50
C GLN A 166 8.66 22.91 -3.14
N LEU A 167 9.94 22.68 -2.76
CA LEU A 167 10.54 23.17 -1.51
C LEU A 167 10.91 24.65 -1.61
N ALA A 168 11.33 25.12 -2.79
CA ALA A 168 11.64 26.52 -3.08
C ALA A 168 10.37 27.37 -3.21
N LEU A 169 9.27 26.77 -3.69
CA LEU A 169 7.95 27.37 -3.70
C LEU A 169 7.38 27.44 -2.29
N ARG A 170 7.53 28.61 -1.66
CA ARG A 170 6.76 28.98 -0.48
C ARG A 170 5.28 29.00 -0.86
N SER A 171 4.57 27.91 -0.58
CA SER A 171 3.16 27.65 -0.95
C SER A 171 2.13 28.55 -0.24
N GLY A 172 2.59 29.59 0.44
CA GLY A 172 1.77 30.44 1.30
C GLY A 172 1.52 29.80 2.66
N SER A 173 1.42 30.62 3.70
CA SER A 173 0.95 30.18 5.02
C SER A 173 -0.48 29.64 4.91
N ILE A 174 -0.87 28.66 5.74
CA ILE A 174 -2.27 28.21 5.85
C ILE A 174 -3.23 29.36 6.19
N LEU A 175 -2.75 30.41 6.86
CA LEU A 175 -3.53 31.61 7.16
C LEU A 175 -3.60 32.61 5.98
N GLY A 176 -2.85 32.37 4.91
CA GLY A 176 -2.78 33.25 3.74
C GLY A 176 -3.80 32.89 2.67
N VAL A 177 -4.33 33.90 1.98
CA VAL A 177 -5.31 33.75 0.89
C VAL A 177 -4.78 32.84 -0.24
N GLN A 178 -3.47 32.86 -0.50
CA GLN A 178 -2.81 32.05 -1.53
C GLN A 178 -2.97 30.53 -1.33
N PHE A 179 -3.04 30.07 -0.07
CA PHE A 179 -3.29 28.66 0.23
C PHE A 179 -4.73 28.25 -0.12
N TRP A 180 -5.70 29.14 0.10
CA TRP A 180 -7.12 28.88 -0.16
C TRP A 180 -7.55 29.14 -1.60
N THR A 181 -6.66 29.69 -2.44
CA THR A 181 -6.95 29.99 -3.86
C THR A 181 -7.54 28.81 -4.63
N PRO A 182 -7.06 27.55 -4.51
CA PRO A 182 -7.65 26.43 -5.25
C PRO A 182 -9.10 26.13 -4.86
N LEU A 183 -9.52 26.47 -3.63
CA LEU A 183 -10.90 26.32 -3.17
C LEU A 183 -11.78 27.49 -3.62
N LEU A 184 -11.23 28.71 -3.65
CA LEU A 184 -11.95 29.94 -3.96
C LEU A 184 -12.07 30.19 -5.48
N HIS A 185 -11.05 29.81 -6.23
CA HIS A 185 -10.93 29.97 -7.69
C HIS A 185 -10.47 28.64 -8.30
N PRO A 186 -11.35 27.62 -8.36
CA PRO A 186 -11.02 26.36 -8.99
C PRO A 186 -10.73 26.55 -10.49
N ASP A 187 -9.66 25.94 -10.99
CA ASP A 187 -9.35 25.93 -12.42
C ASP A 187 -10.48 25.18 -13.17
N PRO A 188 -11.05 25.76 -14.25
CA PRO A 188 -12.09 25.09 -15.03
C PRO A 188 -11.63 23.72 -15.58
N THR A 189 -10.34 23.56 -15.89
CA THR A 189 -9.76 22.30 -16.37
C THR A 189 -9.84 21.22 -15.29
N ASP A 190 -9.41 21.53 -14.08
CA ASP A 190 -9.43 20.62 -12.94
C ASP A 190 -10.87 20.23 -12.60
N HIS A 191 -11.78 21.21 -12.60
CA HIS A 191 -13.20 20.97 -12.36
C HIS A 191 -13.80 19.99 -13.40
N GLN A 192 -13.49 20.16 -14.69
CA GLN A 192 -13.95 19.24 -15.73
C GLN A 192 -13.43 17.82 -15.54
N ARG A 193 -12.15 17.65 -15.17
CA ARG A 193 -11.57 16.33 -14.92
C ARG A 193 -12.22 15.65 -13.71
N VAL A 194 -12.44 16.38 -12.62
CA VAL A 194 -13.14 15.86 -11.43
C VAL A 194 -14.58 15.46 -11.78
N MET A 195 -15.31 16.29 -12.51
CA MET A 195 -16.68 15.98 -12.93
C MET A 195 -16.74 14.77 -13.87
N ALA A 196 -15.78 14.62 -14.78
CA ALA A 196 -15.68 13.45 -15.65
C ALA A 196 -15.47 12.16 -14.83
N PHE A 197 -14.60 12.21 -13.81
CA PHE A 197 -14.38 11.08 -12.91
C PHE A 197 -15.62 10.76 -12.07
N LEU A 198 -16.27 11.79 -11.50
CA LEU A 198 -17.53 11.61 -10.76
C LEU A 198 -18.65 11.03 -11.65
N ALA A 199 -18.69 11.39 -12.93
CA ALA A 199 -19.61 10.79 -13.90
C ALA A 199 -19.31 9.30 -14.15
N GLN A 200 -18.03 8.88 -14.14
CA GLN A 200 -17.66 7.45 -14.22
C GLN A 200 -18.15 6.68 -12.98
N ILE A 201 -17.99 7.25 -11.78
CA ILE A 201 -18.53 6.68 -10.53
C ILE A 201 -20.05 6.58 -10.62
N GLY A 202 -20.72 7.65 -11.05
CA GLY A 202 -22.18 7.70 -11.21
C GLY A 202 -22.69 6.65 -12.19
N GLY A 203 -21.99 6.47 -13.32
CA GLY A 203 -22.30 5.43 -14.30
C GLY A 203 -22.20 4.01 -13.73
N GLN A 204 -21.20 3.75 -12.88
CA GLN A 204 -21.09 2.45 -12.19
C GLN A 204 -22.12 2.26 -11.08
N LEU A 205 -22.47 3.31 -10.35
CA LEU A 205 -23.52 3.21 -9.34
C LEU A 205 -24.89 2.98 -10.00
N GLN A 206 -25.13 3.60 -11.16
CA GLN A 206 -26.33 3.40 -11.97
C GLN A 206 -26.41 1.99 -12.55
N SER A 207 -25.27 1.41 -12.98
CA SER A 207 -25.22 0.01 -13.44
C SER A 207 -25.56 -0.96 -12.30
N ALA A 208 -25.06 -0.70 -11.09
CA ALA A 208 -25.39 -1.47 -9.89
C ALA A 208 -26.87 -1.32 -9.44
N TRP A 209 -27.55 -0.23 -9.81
CA TRP A 209 -28.94 0.08 -9.44
C TRP A 209 -30.00 -0.23 -10.53
N GLN A 210 -29.66 -1.09 -11.49
CA GLN A 210 -30.62 -1.54 -12.50
C GLN A 210 -31.79 -2.32 -11.89
N PRO A 211 -33.04 -2.18 -12.41
CA PRO A 211 -34.25 -2.73 -11.81
C PRO A 211 -34.18 -4.22 -11.48
N ALA A 212 -33.52 -5.00 -12.33
CA ALA A 212 -33.34 -6.44 -12.16
C ALA A 212 -32.45 -6.82 -10.96
N LEU A 213 -31.55 -5.94 -10.52
CA LEU A 213 -30.58 -6.22 -9.45
C LEU A 213 -30.75 -5.36 -8.20
N ARG A 214 -31.65 -4.37 -8.19
CA ARG A 214 -31.88 -3.48 -7.04
C ARG A 214 -32.05 -4.24 -5.72
N VAL A 215 -32.78 -5.35 -5.75
CA VAL A 215 -33.00 -6.19 -4.56
C VAL A 215 -31.70 -6.83 -4.07
N THR A 216 -30.89 -7.39 -4.98
CA THR A 216 -29.58 -7.96 -4.63
C THR A 216 -28.58 -6.91 -4.15
N THR A 217 -28.52 -5.75 -4.79
CA THR A 217 -27.64 -4.65 -4.39
C THR A 217 -28.07 -4.09 -3.02
N ALA A 218 -29.38 -3.90 -2.80
CA ALA A 218 -29.91 -3.49 -1.51
C ALA A 218 -29.64 -4.53 -0.40
N LEU A 219 -29.76 -5.83 -0.71
CA LEU A 219 -29.45 -6.90 0.24
C LEU A 219 -27.95 -6.92 0.59
N LEU A 220 -27.05 -6.74 -0.39
CA LEU A 220 -25.61 -6.69 -0.15
C LEU A 220 -25.22 -5.47 0.68
N VAL A 221 -25.77 -4.30 0.37
CA VAL A 221 -25.54 -3.07 1.15
C VAL A 221 -26.09 -3.21 2.57
N LEU A 222 -27.28 -3.79 2.72
CA LEU A 222 -27.85 -4.10 4.03
C LEU A 222 -26.96 -5.07 4.80
N PHE A 223 -26.47 -6.13 4.15
CA PHE A 223 -25.59 -7.11 4.77
C PHE A 223 -24.25 -6.48 5.19
N ALA A 224 -23.68 -5.61 4.36
CA ALA A 224 -22.50 -4.81 4.70
C ALA A 224 -22.76 -3.91 5.92
N LEU A 225 -23.91 -3.23 5.98
CA LEU A 225 -24.29 -2.40 7.13
C LEU A 225 -24.45 -3.24 8.42
N VAL A 226 -25.06 -4.42 8.30
CA VAL A 226 -25.21 -5.37 9.42
C VAL A 226 -23.85 -5.88 9.89
N ILE A 227 -22.92 -6.20 8.99
CA ILE A 227 -21.56 -6.63 9.36
C ILE A 227 -20.78 -5.50 10.01
N TRP A 228 -20.89 -4.28 9.48
CA TRP A 228 -20.23 -3.11 10.05
C TRP A 228 -20.67 -2.83 11.49
N THR A 229 -21.96 -2.98 11.78
CA THR A 229 -22.56 -2.64 13.08
C THR A 229 -22.61 -3.84 14.04
N ALA A 230 -23.34 -4.89 13.66
CA ALA A 230 -23.53 -6.08 14.47
C ALA A 230 -22.34 -7.05 14.34
N GLY A 231 -21.80 -7.22 13.14
CA GLY A 231 -20.67 -8.11 12.88
C GLY A 231 -19.43 -7.72 13.69
N ASN A 232 -19.10 -6.42 13.75
CA ASN A 232 -17.96 -5.95 14.54
C ASN A 232 -18.14 -6.19 16.05
N ARG A 233 -19.37 -6.05 16.57
CA ARG A 233 -19.67 -6.36 17.98
C ARG A 233 -19.62 -7.87 18.27
N LEU A 234 -20.14 -8.69 17.36
CA LEU A 234 -20.14 -10.14 17.47
C LEU A 234 -18.73 -10.71 17.37
N LEU A 235 -17.94 -10.30 16.38
CA LEU A 235 -16.54 -10.71 16.26
C LEU A 235 -15.77 -10.33 17.51
N GLU A 236 -15.92 -9.10 18.00
CA GLU A 236 -15.27 -8.66 19.24
C GLU A 236 -15.63 -9.55 20.43
N GLN A 237 -16.91 -9.89 20.61
CA GLN A 237 -17.35 -10.77 21.69
C GLN A 237 -16.79 -12.20 21.54
N ILE A 238 -16.79 -12.75 20.33
CA ILE A 238 -16.29 -14.11 20.05
C ILE A 238 -14.77 -14.17 20.26
N LEU A 239 -14.03 -13.20 19.73
CA LEU A 239 -12.58 -13.13 19.83
C LEU A 239 -12.12 -12.84 21.27
N ALA A 240 -12.85 -11.97 21.99
CA ALA A 240 -12.64 -11.79 23.42
C ALA A 240 -12.89 -13.10 24.17
N TRP A 241 -14.02 -13.76 23.95
CA TRP A 241 -14.34 -15.03 24.60
C TRP A 241 -13.30 -16.13 24.31
N LEU A 242 -12.83 -16.24 23.07
CA LEU A 242 -11.80 -17.21 22.67
C LEU A 242 -10.48 -16.94 23.41
N SER A 243 -10.09 -15.67 23.51
CA SER A 243 -8.89 -15.25 24.25
C SER A 243 -9.01 -15.50 25.76
N LEU A 244 -10.21 -15.37 26.33
CA LEU A 244 -10.48 -15.72 27.72
C LEU A 244 -10.45 -17.24 27.98
N ARG A 245 -10.78 -18.06 26.97
CA ARG A 245 -10.85 -19.53 27.14
C ARG A 245 -9.52 -20.24 26.91
N HIS A 246 -8.63 -19.70 26.09
CA HIS A 246 -7.38 -20.37 25.71
C HIS A 246 -6.11 -19.82 26.40
N LEU A 247 -6.14 -18.62 26.98
CA LEU A 247 -4.93 -18.02 27.59
C LEU A 247 -4.99 -17.99 29.13
N PRO A 248 -3.93 -18.43 29.83
CA PRO A 248 -3.80 -18.28 31.27
C PRO A 248 -3.67 -16.80 31.68
N GLU A 249 -3.95 -16.49 32.95
CA GLU A 249 -3.97 -15.12 33.45
C GLU A 249 -2.58 -14.47 33.41
N GLY A 250 -2.45 -13.28 32.78
CA GLY A 250 -1.18 -12.58 32.69
C GLY A 250 -1.13 -11.46 31.62
N ARG A 251 0.07 -10.92 31.38
CA ARG A 251 0.32 -9.86 30.37
C ARG A 251 -0.08 -10.29 28.95
N LEU A 252 0.05 -11.58 28.64
CA LEU A 252 -0.33 -12.19 27.36
C LEU A 252 -1.84 -12.13 27.10
N ARG A 253 -2.68 -12.25 28.13
CA ARG A 253 -4.14 -12.11 28.01
C ARG A 253 -4.54 -10.69 27.61
N ARG A 254 -3.83 -9.68 28.13
CA ARG A 254 -4.09 -8.26 27.83
C ARG A 254 -3.73 -7.91 26.38
N SER A 255 -2.57 -8.35 25.91
CA SER A 255 -2.18 -8.16 24.50
C SER A 255 -3.05 -8.97 23.55
N ALA A 256 -3.46 -10.19 23.91
CA ALA A 256 -4.34 -11.02 23.10
C ALA A 256 -5.73 -10.39 22.91
N ILE A 257 -6.32 -9.83 23.97
CA ILE A 257 -7.61 -9.12 23.87
C ILE A 257 -7.47 -7.84 23.03
N ALA A 258 -6.40 -7.07 23.23
CA ALA A 258 -6.13 -5.89 22.41
C ALA A 258 -6.01 -6.24 20.92
N LEU A 259 -5.22 -7.28 20.60
CA LEU A 259 -5.06 -7.80 19.24
C LEU A 259 -6.38 -8.29 18.64
N SER A 260 -7.22 -8.92 19.47
CA SER A 260 -8.47 -9.49 19.02
C SER A 260 -9.49 -8.39 18.67
N THR A 261 -9.50 -7.29 19.42
CA THR A 261 -10.32 -6.11 19.12
C THR A 261 -9.88 -5.36 17.86
N THR A 262 -8.56 -5.28 17.60
CA THR A 262 -8.01 -4.70 16.37
C THR A 262 -8.33 -5.57 15.17
N LEU A 263 -8.14 -6.88 15.31
CA LEU A 263 -8.35 -7.85 14.23
C LEU A 263 -9.83 -7.95 13.85
N SER A 264 -10.74 -7.88 14.84
CA SER A 264 -12.18 -7.78 14.59
C SER A 264 -12.54 -6.58 13.72
N SER A 265 -11.97 -5.41 14.05
CA SER A 265 -12.23 -4.18 13.29
C SER A 265 -11.70 -4.31 11.86
N LEU A 266 -10.49 -4.84 11.69
CA LEU A 266 -9.87 -5.03 10.38
C LEU A 266 -10.65 -6.02 9.51
N LEU A 267 -11.03 -7.18 10.07
CA LEU A 267 -11.81 -8.20 9.36
C LEU A 267 -13.20 -7.71 8.99
N SER A 268 -13.87 -6.98 9.89
CA SER A 268 -15.17 -6.37 9.62
C SER A 268 -15.08 -5.36 8.47
N THR A 269 -14.08 -4.49 8.48
CA THR A 269 -13.84 -3.53 7.39
C THR A 269 -13.52 -4.24 6.06
N ALA A 270 -12.64 -5.26 6.09
CA ALA A 270 -12.32 -6.04 4.90
C ALA A 270 -13.55 -6.72 4.28
N CYS A 271 -14.40 -7.31 5.11
CA CYS A 271 -15.64 -7.96 4.67
C CYS A 271 -16.62 -6.94 4.05
N VAL A 272 -16.79 -5.79 4.69
CA VAL A 272 -17.67 -4.70 4.19
C VAL A 272 -17.17 -4.20 2.84
N VAL A 273 -15.87 -3.95 2.70
CA VAL A 273 -15.28 -3.49 1.45
C VAL A 273 -15.46 -4.54 0.34
N ARG A 274 -15.23 -5.82 0.62
CA ARG A 274 -15.45 -6.91 -0.34
C ARG A 274 -16.91 -7.01 -0.78
N LEU A 275 -17.86 -6.79 0.12
CA LEU A 275 -19.29 -6.81 -0.22
C LEU A 275 -19.68 -5.62 -1.10
N ILE A 276 -19.09 -4.45 -0.86
CA ILE A 276 -19.29 -3.25 -1.69
C ILE A 276 -18.68 -3.47 -3.08
N ASP A 277 -17.44 -3.99 -3.14
CA ASP A 277 -16.77 -4.33 -4.40
C ASP A 277 -17.59 -5.34 -5.22
N LEU A 278 -18.07 -6.42 -4.59
CA LEU A 278 -18.95 -7.40 -5.23
C LEU A 278 -20.28 -6.80 -5.70
N ALA A 279 -20.80 -5.79 -5.00
CA ALA A 279 -22.02 -5.08 -5.41
C ALA A 279 -21.79 -4.21 -6.66
N LEU A 280 -20.57 -3.68 -6.82
CA LEU A 280 -20.20 -2.77 -7.91
C LEU A 280 -19.69 -3.50 -9.17
N THR A 281 -18.92 -4.59 -9.02
CA THR A 281 -18.25 -5.29 -10.13
C THR A 281 -19.07 -6.38 -10.81
N ARG A 282 -20.26 -6.68 -10.27
CA ARG A 282 -21.07 -7.85 -10.69
C ARG A 282 -21.46 -7.87 -12.17
N GLN A 283 -21.69 -6.71 -12.78
CA GLN A 283 -22.14 -6.62 -14.18
C GLN A 283 -21.07 -6.16 -15.15
N ARG A 284 -20.23 -5.22 -14.70
CA ARG A 284 -19.23 -4.59 -15.55
C ARG A 284 -17.93 -4.50 -14.76
N PRO A 285 -16.79 -4.91 -15.34
CA PRO A 285 -15.51 -4.61 -14.73
C PRO A 285 -15.37 -3.09 -14.55
N LEU A 286 -14.70 -2.68 -13.47
CA LEU A 286 -14.35 -1.28 -13.28
C LEU A 286 -13.41 -0.83 -14.41
N PRO A 287 -13.53 0.41 -14.93
CA PRO A 287 -12.45 1.04 -15.66
C PRO A 287 -11.16 1.00 -14.84
N SER A 288 -10.00 0.84 -15.48
CA SER A 288 -8.71 0.74 -14.79
C SER A 288 -8.48 1.88 -13.79
N SER A 289 -8.73 3.12 -14.20
CA SER A 289 -8.62 4.30 -13.32
C SER A 289 -9.48 4.23 -12.06
N LEU A 290 -10.67 3.65 -12.16
CA LEU A 290 -11.60 3.51 -11.04
C LEU A 290 -11.24 2.30 -10.17
N GLN A 291 -10.66 1.26 -10.76
CA GLN A 291 -10.12 0.11 -10.04
C GLN A 291 -8.92 0.52 -9.18
N ASP A 292 -7.95 1.24 -9.75
CA ASP A 292 -6.78 1.74 -9.02
C ASP A 292 -7.20 2.66 -7.86
N PHE A 293 -8.18 3.54 -8.10
CA PHE A 293 -8.76 4.38 -7.07
C PHE A 293 -9.44 3.57 -5.96
N ALA A 294 -10.23 2.55 -6.33
CA ALA A 294 -10.92 1.69 -5.38
C ALA A 294 -9.92 0.90 -4.52
N ASP A 295 -8.90 0.30 -5.13
CA ASP A 295 -7.87 -0.50 -4.44
C ASP A 295 -7.09 0.33 -3.42
N GLU A 296 -6.73 1.57 -3.76
CA GLU A 296 -6.08 2.48 -2.80
C GLU A 296 -7.02 2.97 -1.70
N LEU A 297 -8.30 3.19 -2.03
CA LEU A 297 -9.33 3.46 -1.01
C LEU A 297 -9.51 2.28 -0.06
N VAL A 298 -9.44 1.03 -0.55
CA VAL A 298 -9.48 -0.16 0.29
C VAL A 298 -8.30 -0.17 1.24
N ARG A 299 -7.08 0.04 0.72
CA ARG A 299 -5.86 0.11 1.54
C ARG A 299 -5.96 1.21 2.61
N LEU A 300 -6.46 2.38 2.24
CA LEU A 300 -6.69 3.50 3.16
C LEU A 300 -7.76 3.17 4.22
N ALA A 301 -8.87 2.54 3.83
CA ALA A 301 -9.93 2.15 4.75
C ALA A 301 -9.44 1.11 5.77
N LEU A 302 -8.66 0.12 5.33
CA LEU A 302 -8.09 -0.90 6.20
C LEU A 302 -7.07 -0.32 7.18
N THR A 303 -6.21 0.59 6.73
CA THR A 303 -5.25 1.27 7.61
C THR A 303 -5.95 2.17 8.62
N CYS A 304 -6.98 2.92 8.22
CA CYS A 304 -7.78 3.72 9.15
C CYS A 304 -8.54 2.84 10.16
N ALA A 305 -9.07 1.69 9.73
CA ALA A 305 -9.71 0.72 10.61
C ALA A 305 -8.72 0.13 11.62
N LEU A 306 -7.47 -0.10 11.21
CA LEU A 306 -6.40 -0.52 12.10
C LEU A 306 -6.08 0.56 13.15
N ILE A 307 -5.92 1.82 12.74
CA ILE A 307 -5.68 2.96 13.66
C ILE A 307 -6.83 3.10 14.67
N ALA A 308 -8.08 3.07 14.21
CA ALA A 308 -9.25 3.16 15.07
C ALA A 308 -9.36 1.95 16.03
N GLY A 309 -9.09 0.74 15.51
CA GLY A 309 -9.07 -0.50 16.28
C GLY A 309 -8.00 -0.48 17.37
N LEU A 310 -6.79 -0.03 17.02
CA LEU A 310 -5.64 0.00 17.93
C LEU A 310 -5.83 1.06 19.01
N GLY A 311 -6.27 2.26 18.65
CA GLY A 311 -6.57 3.29 19.64
C GLY A 311 -7.66 2.85 20.63
N ARG A 312 -8.66 2.11 20.16
CA ARG A 312 -9.70 1.52 21.02
C ARG A 312 -9.16 0.42 21.94
N ALA A 313 -8.30 -0.45 21.40
CA ALA A 313 -7.65 -1.52 22.13
C ALA A 313 -6.72 -0.98 23.24
N LEU A 314 -5.94 0.06 22.94
CA LEU A 314 -5.03 0.71 23.88
C LEU A 314 -5.77 1.40 25.02
N LEU A 315 -6.89 2.08 24.72
CA LEU A 315 -7.67 2.80 25.72
C LEU A 315 -8.54 1.87 26.59
N SER A 316 -8.95 0.70 26.05
CA SER A 316 -9.77 -0.34 26.71
C SER A 316 -10.77 0.24 27.73
N THR A 317 -11.64 1.15 27.28
CA THR A 317 -12.45 1.98 28.20
C THR A 317 -13.49 1.21 29.00
N HIS A 318 -13.83 -0.01 28.57
CA HIS A 318 -14.82 -0.86 29.26
C HIS A 318 -14.20 -1.80 30.30
N HIS A 319 -12.88 -2.05 30.24
CA HIS A 319 -12.18 -2.94 31.16
C HIS A 319 -10.87 -2.30 31.63
N PRO A 320 -10.89 -1.53 32.73
CA PRO A 320 -9.72 -0.76 33.20
C PRO A 320 -8.53 -1.65 33.56
N SER A 321 -8.77 -2.90 33.99
CA SER A 321 -7.72 -3.90 34.26
C SER A 321 -7.00 -4.42 33.01
N TRP A 322 -7.48 -4.10 31.81
CA TRP A 322 -6.91 -4.52 30.53
C TRP A 322 -6.04 -3.44 29.86
N ARG A 323 -5.94 -2.24 30.43
CA ARG A 323 -5.10 -1.18 29.87
C ARG A 323 -3.63 -1.56 29.91
N LEU A 324 -2.97 -1.45 28.76
CA LEU A 324 -1.53 -1.60 28.60
C LEU A 324 -0.75 -0.42 29.21
N PRO A 325 -1.14 0.85 28.98
CA PRO A 325 -0.54 1.97 29.68
C PRO A 325 -1.20 2.16 31.06
N VAL A 326 -0.39 2.46 32.08
CA VAL A 326 -0.89 2.93 33.38
C VAL A 326 -1.47 4.33 33.14
N MET A 327 -2.80 4.40 33.03
CA MET A 327 -3.55 5.61 32.72
C MET A 327 -4.86 5.67 33.52
N ALA A 328 -5.14 6.83 34.10
CA ALA A 328 -6.29 7.04 34.96
C ALA A 328 -7.58 6.96 34.13
N ASP A 329 -8.61 6.29 34.66
CA ASP A 329 -9.96 6.18 34.06
C ASP A 329 -10.51 7.48 33.47
N PRO A 330 -10.46 8.63 34.17
CA PRO A 330 -10.93 9.91 33.61
C PRO A 330 -10.17 10.37 32.36
N VAL A 331 -8.87 10.10 32.28
CA VAL A 331 -8.03 10.47 31.11
C VAL A 331 -8.38 9.58 29.92
N ALA A 332 -8.53 8.27 30.13
CA ALA A 332 -8.87 7.32 29.07
C ALA A 332 -10.27 7.58 28.47
N LEU A 333 -11.25 7.91 29.31
CA LEU A 333 -12.60 8.26 28.85
C LEU A 333 -12.63 9.55 28.03
N ALA A 334 -11.80 10.53 28.38
CA ALA A 334 -11.74 11.79 27.66
C ALA A 334 -11.05 11.70 26.29
N ILE A 335 -10.12 10.76 26.13
CA ILE A 335 -9.40 10.53 24.85
C ILE A 335 -10.16 9.54 23.95
N LYS A 336 -11.13 8.77 24.49
CA LYS A 336 -11.96 7.79 23.76
C LYS A 336 -12.42 8.18 22.34
N PRO A 337 -12.94 9.40 22.08
CA PRO A 337 -13.43 9.73 20.73
C PRO A 337 -12.31 10.01 19.73
N PHE A 338 -11.11 10.39 20.18
CA PHE A 338 -10.04 10.90 19.31
C PHE A 338 -9.53 9.88 18.29
N PRO A 339 -9.28 8.59 18.62
CA PRO A 339 -8.84 7.63 17.61
C PRO A 339 -9.84 7.43 16.47
N ARG A 340 -11.15 7.49 16.77
CA ARG A 340 -12.20 7.38 15.75
C ARG A 340 -12.30 8.63 14.90
N ILE A 341 -12.22 9.81 15.53
CA ILE A 341 -12.22 11.10 14.84
C ILE A 341 -11.00 11.20 13.92
N LEU A 342 -9.81 10.86 14.42
CA LEU A 342 -8.56 10.83 13.65
C LEU A 342 -8.67 9.87 12.46
N ALA A 343 -9.11 8.63 12.68
CA ALA A 343 -9.26 7.66 11.59
C ALA A 343 -10.29 8.11 10.54
N GLY A 344 -11.43 8.67 10.94
CA GLY A 344 -12.44 9.18 10.00
C GLY A 344 -11.93 10.38 9.19
N LEU A 345 -11.18 11.27 9.83
CA LEU A 345 -10.57 12.42 9.18
C LEU A 345 -9.42 12.04 8.25
N LEU A 346 -8.59 11.06 8.63
CA LEU A 346 -7.57 10.47 7.75
C LEU A 346 -8.20 9.78 6.55
N LEU A 347 -9.29 9.05 6.74
CA LEU A 347 -10.03 8.41 5.65
C LEU A 347 -10.58 9.45 4.67
N LEU A 348 -11.23 10.50 5.18
CA LEU A 348 -11.79 11.57 4.36
C LEU A 348 -10.71 12.33 3.58
N SER A 349 -9.66 12.76 4.28
CA SER A 349 -8.59 13.57 3.70
C SER A 349 -7.71 12.75 2.75
N GLY A 350 -7.41 11.49 3.07
CA GLY A 350 -6.71 10.57 2.17
C GLY A 350 -7.55 10.17 0.96
N ALA A 351 -8.87 10.02 1.08
CA ALA A 351 -9.75 9.79 -0.06
C ALA A 351 -9.74 10.98 -1.04
N LEU A 352 -9.70 12.21 -0.51
CA LEU A 352 -9.60 13.42 -1.33
C LEU A 352 -8.22 13.52 -2.01
N GLU A 353 -7.13 13.18 -1.31
CA GLU A 353 -5.79 13.12 -1.92
C GLU A 353 -5.72 12.06 -3.02
N GLN A 354 -6.31 10.87 -2.80
CA GLN A 354 -6.35 9.81 -3.80
C GLN A 354 -7.19 10.23 -5.02
N LEU A 355 -8.32 10.91 -4.81
CA LEU A 355 -9.12 11.48 -5.89
C LEU A 355 -8.29 12.45 -6.73
N ASN A 356 -7.60 13.39 -6.07
CA ASN A 356 -6.77 14.38 -6.75
C ASN A 356 -5.61 13.73 -7.53
N ARG A 357 -5.04 12.64 -7.01
CA ARG A 357 -3.98 11.85 -7.66
C ARG A 357 -4.52 11.13 -8.90
N THR A 358 -5.66 10.45 -8.81
CA THR A 358 -6.26 9.72 -9.94
C THR A 358 -6.69 10.65 -11.07
N VAL A 359 -7.16 11.85 -10.73
CA VAL A 359 -7.65 12.86 -11.69
C VAL A 359 -6.48 13.68 -12.30
N ASP A 360 -5.25 13.46 -11.83
CA ASP A 360 -4.02 14.18 -12.23
C ASP A 360 -4.21 15.71 -12.12
N THR A 361 -4.66 16.14 -10.94
CA THR A 361 -5.01 17.54 -10.66
C THR A 361 -3.75 18.39 -10.52
N SER A 362 -3.86 19.70 -10.79
CA SER A 362 -2.74 20.65 -10.65
C SER A 362 -1.98 20.54 -9.32
N LEU A 363 -0.67 20.78 -9.37
CA LEU A 363 0.26 20.74 -8.23
C LEU A 363 -0.22 21.59 -7.05
N GLN A 364 -0.90 22.71 -7.31
CA GLN A 364 -1.44 23.59 -6.28
C GLN A 364 -2.56 22.92 -5.47
N VAL A 365 -3.40 22.10 -6.11
CA VAL A 365 -4.46 21.32 -5.45
C VAL A 365 -3.85 20.18 -4.63
N THR A 366 -2.79 19.54 -5.13
CA THR A 366 -2.05 18.52 -4.38
C THR A 366 -1.42 19.09 -3.10
N LEU A 367 -0.77 20.26 -3.19
CA LEU A 367 -0.21 20.94 -2.02
C LEU A 367 -1.30 21.38 -1.03
N PHE A 368 -2.42 21.87 -1.53
CA PHE A 368 -3.59 22.22 -0.69
C PHE A 368 -4.11 21.00 0.08
N GLY A 369 -4.33 19.87 -0.61
CA GLY A 369 -4.78 18.62 0.01
C GLY A 369 -3.83 18.14 1.10
N ARG A 370 -2.52 18.13 0.81
CA ARG A 370 -1.47 17.79 1.78
C ARG A 370 -1.45 18.73 2.99
N GLY A 371 -1.71 20.02 2.78
CA GLY A 371 -1.86 21.02 3.83
C GLY A 371 -3.07 20.76 4.72
N ILE A 372 -4.21 20.40 4.13
CA ILE A 372 -5.41 20.03 4.90
C ILE A 372 -5.15 18.76 5.72
N VAL A 373 -4.60 17.70 5.12
CA VAL A 373 -4.29 16.43 5.82
C VAL A 373 -3.42 16.71 7.04
N SER A 374 -2.30 17.41 6.85
CA SER A 374 -1.37 17.73 7.93
C SER A 374 -1.99 18.64 9.00
N MET A 375 -2.77 19.65 8.60
CA MET A 375 -3.52 20.50 9.54
C MET A 375 -4.49 19.68 10.39
N VAL A 376 -5.25 18.79 9.76
CA VAL A 376 -6.24 17.94 10.42
C VAL A 376 -5.57 16.97 11.40
N VAL A 377 -4.48 16.33 11.01
CA VAL A 377 -3.71 15.43 11.89
C VAL A 377 -3.08 16.20 13.06
N ALA A 378 -2.42 17.33 12.79
CA ALA A 378 -1.78 18.13 13.84
C ALA A 378 -2.81 18.67 14.85
N LEU A 379 -3.96 19.16 14.39
CA LEU A 379 -5.02 19.67 15.26
C LEU A 379 -5.70 18.57 16.07
N THR A 380 -5.99 17.42 15.49
CA THR A 380 -6.64 16.31 16.20
C THR A 380 -5.75 15.73 17.28
N ILE A 381 -4.46 15.50 16.98
CA ILE A 381 -3.49 14.99 17.95
C ILE A 381 -3.18 16.06 18.99
N GLY A 382 -2.98 17.32 18.58
CA GLY A 382 -2.80 18.44 19.49
C GLY A 382 -3.97 18.60 20.47
N ALA A 383 -5.21 18.52 19.98
CA ALA A 383 -6.41 18.57 20.81
C ALA A 383 -6.51 17.38 21.78
N ALA A 384 -6.12 16.18 21.35
CA ALA A 384 -6.06 15.00 22.22
C ALA A 384 -5.05 15.22 23.37
N LEU A 385 -3.85 15.74 23.07
CA LEU A 385 -2.80 16.03 24.05
C LEU A 385 -3.23 17.12 25.04
N LEU A 386 -3.85 18.20 24.55
CA LEU A 386 -4.34 19.30 25.39
C LEU A 386 -5.43 18.82 26.34
N ARG A 387 -6.38 18.01 25.85
CA ARG A 387 -7.44 17.44 26.69
C ARG A 387 -6.87 16.49 27.74
N ALA A 388 -5.90 15.66 27.36
CA ALA A 388 -5.18 14.78 28.29
C ALA A 388 -4.43 15.57 29.36
N ASN A 389 -3.74 16.65 28.99
CA ASN A 389 -3.03 17.54 29.93
C ASN A 389 -4.01 18.22 30.90
N ARG A 390 -5.10 18.82 30.39
CA ARG A 390 -6.09 19.51 31.24
C ARG A 390 -6.67 18.61 32.32
N ILE A 391 -7.02 17.38 31.96
CA ILE A 391 -7.61 16.43 32.92
C ILE A 391 -6.57 15.95 33.92
N ARG A 392 -5.33 15.70 33.50
CA ARG A 392 -4.23 15.39 34.43
C ARG A 392 -3.96 16.52 35.41
N SER A 393 -3.93 17.76 34.94
CA SER A 393 -3.77 18.94 35.80
C SER A 393 -4.93 19.08 36.78
N ALA A 394 -6.17 18.79 36.35
CA ALA A 394 -7.34 18.80 37.24
C ALA A 394 -7.27 17.71 38.32
N LEU A 395 -6.79 16.50 37.99
CA LEU A 395 -6.61 15.41 38.96
C LEU A 395 -5.50 15.73 39.96
N ALA A 396 -4.38 16.30 39.50
CA ALA A 396 -3.32 16.77 40.38
C ALA A 396 -3.79 17.90 41.31
N ALA A 397 -4.64 18.80 40.82
CA ALA A 397 -5.25 19.86 41.64
C ALA A 397 -6.28 19.30 42.65
N ALA A 398 -6.92 18.16 42.36
CA ALA A 398 -7.82 17.46 43.27
C ALA A 398 -7.09 16.64 44.35
N GLY A 399 -5.75 16.63 44.36
CA GLY A 399 -4.94 15.92 45.34
C GLY A 399 -4.78 14.42 45.07
N GLU A 400 -5.25 13.92 43.93
CA GLU A 400 -4.94 12.55 43.49
C GLU A 400 -3.49 12.49 43.00
N ALA A 401 -2.73 11.50 43.48
CA ALA A 401 -1.33 11.35 43.09
C ALA A 401 -1.23 11.18 41.57
N PRO A 402 -0.45 12.04 40.87
CA PRO A 402 -0.24 11.88 39.44
C PRO A 402 0.45 10.53 39.22
N GLU A 403 -0.11 9.75 38.30
CA GLU A 403 0.33 8.39 38.02
C GLU A 403 1.86 8.30 37.87
N ALA A 404 2.47 7.29 38.50
CA ALA A 404 3.91 7.06 38.43
C ALA A 404 4.34 6.85 36.98
N ARG A 405 4.87 7.91 36.35
CA ARG A 405 5.40 7.85 35.00
C ARG A 405 6.80 7.26 35.04
N SER A 406 7.03 6.23 34.22
CA SER A 406 8.38 5.95 33.75
C SER A 406 8.91 7.17 32.99
N THR A 407 10.17 7.55 33.23
CA THR A 407 10.85 8.66 32.53
C THR A 407 10.73 8.55 31.01
N LEU A 408 10.73 7.32 30.49
CA LEU A 408 10.55 6.99 29.09
C LEU A 408 9.17 7.42 28.55
N ALA A 409 8.10 7.22 29.31
CA ALA A 409 6.74 7.63 28.90
C ALA A 409 6.58 9.16 28.90
N GLY A 410 7.32 9.86 29.77
CA GLY A 410 7.44 11.31 29.73
C GLY A 410 8.15 11.80 28.46
N LEU A 411 9.27 11.16 28.10
CA LEU A 411 10.05 11.52 26.92
C LEU A 411 9.29 11.31 25.61
N ILE A 412 8.58 10.19 25.45
CA ILE A 412 7.72 9.92 24.28
C ILE A 412 6.66 11.01 24.16
N HIS A 413 5.99 11.36 25.25
CA HIS A 413 4.96 12.40 25.23
C HIS A 413 5.55 13.77 24.89
N ALA A 414 6.76 14.09 25.37
CA ALA A 414 7.46 15.32 25.02
C ALA A 414 7.82 15.36 23.53
N ALA A 415 8.37 14.27 23.00
CA ALA A 415 8.70 14.14 21.58
C ALA A 415 7.45 14.31 20.69
N ILE A 416 6.35 13.62 20.99
CA ILE A 416 5.08 13.77 20.27
C ILE A 416 4.59 15.22 20.31
N SER A 417 4.62 15.86 21.49
CA SER A 417 4.19 17.27 21.59
C SER A 417 5.09 18.23 20.82
N LEU A 418 6.40 17.99 20.81
CA LEU A 418 7.35 18.80 20.05
C LEU A 418 7.09 18.65 18.55
N THR A 419 6.90 17.43 18.06
CA THR A 419 6.59 17.17 16.65
C THR A 419 5.30 17.86 16.21
N VAL A 420 4.25 17.84 17.04
CA VAL A 420 2.99 18.56 16.77
C VAL A 420 3.19 20.07 16.74
N VAL A 421 3.98 20.63 17.66
CA VAL A 421 4.29 22.07 17.65
C VAL A 421 5.10 22.44 16.40
N CYS A 422 6.13 21.66 16.06
CA CYS A 422 6.93 21.86 14.86
C CYS A 422 6.09 21.77 13.57
N SER A 423 5.16 20.82 13.49
CA SER A 423 4.27 20.70 12.31
C SER A 423 3.32 21.89 12.20
N LEU A 424 2.74 22.37 13.32
CA LEU A 424 1.92 23.58 13.33
C LEU A 424 2.73 24.81 12.91
N LEU A 425 3.95 24.98 13.43
CA LEU A 425 4.83 26.09 13.05
C LEU A 425 5.23 26.02 11.57
N ALA A 426 5.48 24.83 11.03
CA ALA A 426 5.74 24.64 9.61
C ALA A 426 4.52 25.04 8.76
N LEU A 427 3.31 24.67 9.17
CA LEU A 427 2.06 25.09 8.52
C LEU A 427 1.85 26.60 8.55
N LEU A 428 2.12 27.22 9.70
CA LEU A 428 2.07 28.67 9.89
C LEU A 428 3.13 29.38 9.03
N GLY A 429 4.32 28.80 8.88
CA GLY A 429 5.40 29.31 8.04
C GLY A 429 5.19 29.14 6.54
N GLY A 430 4.23 28.30 6.12
CA GLY A 430 3.99 27.94 4.72
C GLY A 430 4.88 26.80 4.19
N TYR A 431 5.47 26.02 5.09
CA TYR A 431 6.25 24.82 4.78
C TYR A 431 5.37 23.56 4.85
N ILE A 432 4.40 23.47 3.93
CA ILE A 432 3.39 22.40 3.91
C ILE A 432 4.02 21.01 3.78
N THR A 433 5.05 20.86 2.96
CA THR A 433 5.75 19.58 2.77
C THR A 433 6.41 19.07 4.04
N ILE A 434 7.04 19.96 4.81
CA ILE A 434 7.66 19.63 6.10
C ILE A 434 6.58 19.21 7.11
N ALA A 435 5.49 19.97 7.20
CA ALA A 435 4.39 19.63 8.08
C ALA A 435 3.79 18.27 7.74
N ARG A 436 3.53 18.01 6.44
CA ARG A 436 3.04 16.71 5.96
C ARG A 436 3.98 15.58 6.35
N PHE A 437 5.29 15.74 6.12
CA PHE A 437 6.29 14.75 6.49
C PHE A 437 6.25 14.45 8.00
N LEU A 438 6.27 15.48 8.85
CA LEU A 438 6.21 15.32 10.30
C LEU A 438 4.92 14.63 10.76
N THR A 439 3.77 15.00 10.18
CA THR A 439 2.48 14.38 10.54
C THR A 439 2.36 12.96 10.03
N TYR A 440 2.97 12.64 8.88
CA TYR A 440 3.04 11.29 8.34
C TYR A 440 3.87 10.42 9.29
N GLU A 441 5.10 10.82 9.57
CA GLU A 441 5.99 10.06 10.46
C GLU A 441 5.35 9.86 11.83
N LEU A 442 4.66 10.86 12.38
CA LEU A 442 4.00 10.75 13.67
C LEU A 442 2.82 9.76 13.70
N VAL A 443 2.19 9.47 12.55
CA VAL A 443 1.10 8.48 12.45
C VAL A 443 1.64 7.07 12.19
N TRP A 444 2.77 6.96 11.49
CA TRP A 444 3.31 5.69 11.01
C TRP A 444 4.54 5.18 11.77
N PHE A 445 5.10 5.98 12.69
CA PHE A 445 6.05 5.57 13.73
C PHE A 445 5.34 4.83 14.86
#